data_AF-A0A6J7EN50-F1
#
_entry.id   AF-A0A6J7EN50-F1
#
_cell.length_a   1.000
_cell.length_b   1.000
_cell.length_c   1.000
_cell.angle_alpha   90.00
_cell.angle_beta   90.00
_cell.angle_gamma   90.00
#
_symmetry.space_group_name_H-M   'P 1'
#
loop_
_entity.id
_entity.type
_entity.pdbx_description
1 polymer ?
#
loop_
_entity_poly.entity_id
_entity_poly.type
_entity_poly.pdbx_seq_one_letter_code
_entity_poly.pdbx_strand_id
1 'polypeptide(L)'
;MRKRPDADDPALADAVKGAGLIYLSGGNPSFLARTLAGTKVWAAIEREWRAGASLAGCSAGAMALGGYVPDFRHPRSGGVDGLGVVPDIRVLPHFDRYTKWMPDFAMRPLVTDDAKIIGIDEDTAFVAEPFDTPVWSFRAMGRQSVWRVESDRRYRVNSPMDLRVNC
;
A
#
# COMPACT_ATOMS: atom_id res chain seq x y z
N MET A 1 -18.20 1.74 -3.86
CA MET A 1 -18.33 0.30 -4.20
C MET A 1 -18.52 -0.48 -2.91
N ARG A 2 -19.50 -1.39 -2.86
CA ARG A 2 -19.81 -2.23 -1.68
C ARG A 2 -19.56 -3.72 -1.93
N LYS A 3 -19.41 -4.13 -3.19
CA LYS A 3 -19.10 -5.50 -3.62
C LYS A 3 -18.28 -5.47 -4.92
N ARG A 4 -17.56 -6.57 -5.22
CA ARG A 4 -16.73 -6.70 -6.43
C ARG A 4 -17.45 -6.36 -7.74
N PRO A 5 -18.70 -6.82 -8.00
CA PRO A 5 -19.40 -6.47 -9.25
C PRO A 5 -19.59 -4.97 -9.47
N ASP A 6 -19.64 -4.15 -8.42
CA ASP A 6 -19.74 -2.69 -8.57
C ASP A 6 -18.47 -2.14 -9.24
N ALA A 7 -17.30 -2.75 -9.03
CA ALA A 7 -16.04 -2.30 -9.62
C ALA A 7 -15.90 -2.59 -11.13
N ASP A 8 -16.87 -3.32 -11.71
CA ASP A 8 -16.98 -3.53 -13.16
C ASP A 8 -18.09 -2.67 -13.81
N ASP A 9 -18.73 -1.80 -13.04
CA ASP A 9 -19.67 -0.78 -13.53
C ASP A 9 -18.91 0.24 -14.41
N PRO A 10 -19.24 0.33 -15.72
CA PRO A 10 -18.62 1.31 -16.61
C PRO A 10 -18.76 2.75 -16.12
N ALA A 11 -19.87 3.11 -15.46
CA ALA A 11 -20.09 4.46 -14.98
C ALA A 11 -19.10 4.83 -13.86
N LEU A 12 -18.76 3.89 -12.99
CA LEU A 12 -17.74 4.10 -11.96
C LEU A 12 -16.34 4.18 -12.56
N ALA A 13 -16.03 3.36 -13.58
CA ALA A 13 -14.75 3.43 -14.28
C ALA A 13 -14.60 4.76 -15.06
N ASP A 14 -15.68 5.25 -15.65
CA ASP A 14 -15.71 6.54 -16.36
C ASP A 14 -15.55 7.71 -15.41
N ALA A 15 -16.08 7.62 -14.18
CA ALA A 15 -15.92 8.67 -13.16
C ALA A 15 -14.45 8.87 -12.71
N VAL A 16 -13.55 7.94 -13.01
CA VAL A 16 -12.11 8.07 -12.73
C VAL A 16 -11.40 8.94 -13.78
N LYS A 17 -11.93 9.03 -15.00
CA LYS A 17 -11.29 9.72 -16.13
C LYS A 17 -10.99 11.19 -15.80
N GLY A 18 -9.76 11.63 -16.05
CA GLY A 18 -9.33 13.01 -15.82
C GLY A 18 -9.14 13.35 -14.34
N ALA A 19 -9.14 12.37 -13.44
CA ALA A 19 -8.82 12.61 -12.03
C ALA A 19 -7.37 13.09 -11.89
N GLY A 20 -7.16 14.19 -11.17
CA GLY A 20 -5.81 14.62 -10.78
C GLY A 20 -5.26 13.88 -9.55
N LEU A 21 -6.15 13.35 -8.72
CA LEU A 21 -5.84 12.56 -7.53
C LEU A 21 -6.85 11.43 -7.37
N ILE A 22 -6.35 10.23 -7.13
CA ILE A 22 -7.10 9.04 -6.79
C ILE A 22 -6.68 8.62 -5.39
N TYR A 23 -7.66 8.51 -4.48
CA TYR A 23 -7.40 8.25 -3.07
C TYR A 23 -8.16 7.02 -2.58
N LEU A 24 -7.43 6.00 -2.14
CA LEU A 24 -7.97 4.78 -1.56
C LEU A 24 -8.06 4.93 -0.03
N SER A 25 -9.27 5.04 0.49
CA SER A 25 -9.50 5.23 1.93
C SER A 25 -9.19 3.99 2.78
N GLY A 26 -9.28 4.16 4.10
CA GLY A 26 -9.24 3.05 5.06
C GLY A 26 -10.45 2.11 4.98
N GLY A 27 -10.42 1.03 5.78
CA GLY A 27 -11.45 0.00 5.79
C GLY A 27 -10.86 -1.41 5.94
N ASN A 28 -11.31 -2.35 5.11
CA ASN A 28 -10.76 -3.70 5.06
C ASN A 28 -9.81 -3.82 3.85
N PRO A 29 -8.50 -4.03 4.05
CA PRO A 29 -7.52 -4.03 2.97
C PRO A 29 -7.67 -5.24 2.03
N SER A 30 -7.96 -6.43 2.57
CA SER A 30 -8.15 -7.63 1.75
C SER A 30 -9.41 -7.52 0.89
N PHE A 31 -10.48 -6.94 1.45
CA PHE A 31 -11.69 -6.65 0.69
C PHE A 31 -11.43 -5.63 -0.42
N LEU A 32 -10.69 -4.55 -0.13
CA LEU A 32 -10.36 -3.51 -1.10
C LEU A 32 -9.55 -4.09 -2.27
N ALA A 33 -8.44 -4.79 -1.98
CA ALA A 33 -7.60 -5.43 -3.00
C ALA A 33 -8.39 -6.42 -3.85
N ARG A 34 -9.15 -7.34 -3.22
CA ARG A 34 -10.01 -8.30 -3.92
C ARG A 34 -11.17 -7.67 -4.67
N THR A 35 -11.64 -6.48 -4.29
CA THR A 35 -12.75 -5.81 -4.98
C THR A 35 -12.26 -5.12 -6.24
N LEU A 36 -11.07 -4.51 -6.19
CA LEU A 36 -10.51 -3.74 -7.30
C LEU A 36 -9.71 -4.58 -8.28
N ALA A 37 -8.90 -5.54 -7.83
CA ALA A 37 -7.95 -6.26 -8.68
C ALA A 37 -8.63 -6.86 -9.94
N GLY A 38 -8.11 -6.53 -11.12
CA GLY A 38 -8.61 -7.03 -12.41
C GLY A 38 -10.00 -6.55 -12.80
N THR A 39 -10.50 -5.44 -12.25
CA THR A 39 -11.81 -4.85 -12.60
C THR A 39 -11.65 -3.59 -13.46
N LYS A 40 -12.73 -3.16 -14.11
CA LYS A 40 -12.71 -1.93 -14.95
C LYS A 40 -12.33 -0.67 -14.18
N VAL A 41 -12.80 -0.53 -12.93
CA VAL A 41 -12.44 0.62 -12.09
C VAL A 41 -10.94 0.62 -11.80
N TRP A 42 -10.34 -0.53 -11.49
CA TRP A 42 -8.90 -0.60 -11.27
C TRP A 42 -8.10 -0.29 -12.53
N ALA A 43 -8.50 -0.84 -13.68
CA ALA A 43 -7.86 -0.52 -14.96
C ALA A 43 -7.95 0.98 -15.30
N ALA A 44 -9.07 1.63 -14.94
CA ALA A 44 -9.19 3.08 -15.08
C ALA A 44 -8.24 3.83 -14.13
N ILE A 45 -8.15 3.42 -12.87
CA ILE A 45 -7.22 4.01 -11.89
C ILE A 45 -5.77 3.89 -12.37
N GLU A 46 -5.34 2.71 -12.80
CA GLU A 46 -3.98 2.50 -13.31
C GLU A 46 -3.68 3.39 -14.51
N ARG A 47 -4.63 3.49 -15.44
CA ARG A 47 -4.46 4.33 -16.63
C ARG A 47 -4.26 5.80 -16.25
N GLU A 48 -5.13 6.37 -15.41
CA GLU A 48 -5.02 7.79 -15.04
C GLU A 48 -3.78 8.06 -14.20
N TRP A 49 -3.42 7.15 -13.28
CA TRP A 49 -2.19 7.26 -12.49
C TRP A 49 -0.94 7.26 -13.38
N ARG A 50 -0.85 6.32 -14.34
CA ARG A 50 0.26 6.27 -15.31
C ARG A 50 0.26 7.47 -16.26
N ALA A 51 -0.90 8.11 -16.47
CA ALA A 51 -1.02 9.35 -17.24
C ALA A 51 -0.67 10.62 -16.44
N GLY A 52 -0.26 10.48 -15.16
CA GLY A 52 0.22 11.58 -14.32
C GLY A 52 -0.69 11.96 -13.15
N ALA A 53 -1.82 11.28 -12.95
CA ALA A 53 -2.62 11.47 -11.74
C ALA A 53 -1.85 11.00 -10.50
N SER A 54 -2.07 11.65 -9.36
CA SER A 54 -1.55 11.13 -8.08
C SER A 54 -2.38 9.93 -7.62
N LEU A 55 -1.73 8.90 -7.09
CA LEU A 55 -2.38 7.76 -6.46
C LEU A 55 -1.92 7.63 -5.01
N ALA A 56 -2.86 7.68 -4.08
CA ALA A 56 -2.59 7.61 -2.65
C ALA A 56 -3.51 6.61 -1.96
N GLY A 57 -3.05 6.07 -0.83
CA GLY A 57 -3.83 5.17 0.01
C GLY A 57 -3.61 5.49 1.48
N CYS A 58 -4.67 5.41 2.29
CA CYS A 58 -4.59 5.54 3.75
C CYS A 58 -5.01 4.23 4.42
N SER A 59 -4.26 3.81 5.43
CA SER A 59 -4.54 2.61 6.21
C SER A 59 -4.72 1.39 5.28
N ALA A 60 -5.94 0.86 5.16
CA ALA A 60 -6.25 -0.23 4.25
C ALA A 60 -5.88 0.04 2.78
N GLY A 61 -6.06 1.29 2.31
CA GLY A 61 -5.64 1.70 0.97
C GLY A 61 -4.13 1.62 0.78
N ALA A 62 -3.35 2.04 1.78
CA ALA A 62 -1.89 1.96 1.73
C ALA A 62 -1.41 0.51 1.65
N MET A 63 -2.03 -0.39 2.42
CA MET A 63 -1.78 -1.83 2.34
C MET A 63 -2.09 -2.39 0.97
N ALA A 64 -3.26 -2.04 0.43
CA ALA A 64 -3.70 -2.56 -0.86
C ALA A 64 -2.79 -2.12 -2.02
N LEU A 65 -2.07 -1.01 -1.92
CA LEU A 65 -1.11 -0.57 -2.96
C LEU A 65 0.20 -1.37 -2.97
N GLY A 66 0.51 -2.10 -1.89
CA GLY A 66 1.67 -2.98 -1.82
C GLY A 66 1.52 -4.26 -2.65
N GLY A 67 2.49 -5.17 -2.55
CA GLY A 67 2.41 -6.47 -3.21
C GLY A 67 1.55 -7.49 -2.45
N TYR A 68 1.41 -7.34 -1.13
CA TYR A 68 0.72 -8.32 -0.30
C TYR A 68 0.03 -7.67 0.91
N VAL A 69 -1.17 -8.14 1.19
CA VAL A 69 -2.02 -7.72 2.30
C VAL A 69 -2.17 -8.89 3.29
N PRO A 70 -1.51 -8.85 4.46
CA PRO A 70 -1.67 -9.89 5.48
C PRO A 70 -3.08 -9.86 6.11
N ASP A 71 -3.63 -11.03 6.44
CA ASP A 71 -4.84 -11.14 7.25
C ASP A 71 -4.48 -11.12 8.74
N PHE A 72 -4.60 -9.94 9.37
CA PHE A 72 -4.33 -9.79 10.80
C PHE A 72 -5.34 -10.50 11.71
N ARG A 73 -6.55 -10.81 11.23
CA ARG A 73 -7.57 -11.53 12.03
C ARG A 73 -7.26 -13.03 12.05
N HIS A 74 -6.72 -13.56 10.96
CA HIS A 74 -6.33 -14.96 10.85
C HIS A 74 -4.91 -15.11 10.29
N PRO A 75 -3.85 -14.77 11.06
CA PRO A 75 -2.47 -14.78 10.56
C PRO A 75 -2.00 -16.12 9.98
N ARG A 76 -2.56 -17.24 10.49
CA ARG A 76 -2.27 -18.59 10.00
C ARG A 76 -2.86 -18.88 8.61
N SER A 77 -3.84 -18.10 8.18
CA SER A 77 -4.48 -18.22 6.86
C SER A 77 -3.72 -17.44 5.78
N GLY A 78 -2.63 -16.75 6.12
CA GLY A 78 -1.86 -15.93 5.21
C GLY A 78 -2.54 -14.59 4.93
N GLY A 79 -2.85 -14.32 3.68
CA GLY A 79 -3.20 -13.00 3.18
C GLY A 79 -3.56 -13.05 1.71
N VAL A 80 -3.64 -11.89 1.07
CA VAL A 80 -4.03 -11.76 -0.34
C VAL A 80 -3.04 -10.89 -1.08
N ASP A 81 -2.95 -11.09 -2.39
CA ASP A 81 -2.18 -10.18 -3.24
C ASP A 81 -2.77 -8.77 -3.15
N GLY A 82 -1.89 -7.80 -3.07
CA GLY A 82 -2.25 -6.40 -3.22
C GLY A 82 -2.50 -6.04 -4.68
N LEU A 83 -2.75 -4.77 -4.92
CA LEU A 83 -2.89 -4.17 -6.24
C LEU A 83 -1.53 -4.01 -6.94
N GLY A 84 -0.42 -4.16 -6.20
CA GLY A 84 0.91 -4.30 -6.78
C GLY A 84 1.47 -3.03 -7.40
N VAL A 85 1.08 -1.85 -6.92
CA VAL A 85 1.67 -0.58 -7.37
C VAL A 85 3.13 -0.50 -6.92
N VAL A 86 3.39 -0.84 -5.65
CA VAL A 86 4.73 -1.01 -5.09
C VAL A 86 4.86 -2.49 -4.66
N PRO A 87 5.22 -3.38 -5.59
CA PRO A 87 5.08 -4.83 -5.40
C PRO A 87 6.01 -5.42 -4.33
N ASP A 88 7.18 -4.83 -4.10
CA ASP A 88 8.20 -5.41 -3.22
C ASP A 88 8.05 -4.93 -1.77
N ILE A 89 6.87 -4.42 -1.39
CA ILE A 89 6.59 -3.97 -0.02
C ILE A 89 5.30 -4.56 0.57
N ARG A 90 5.31 -4.66 1.89
CA ARG A 90 4.16 -4.97 2.75
C ARG A 90 3.98 -3.83 3.73
N VAL A 91 2.86 -3.12 3.64
CA VAL A 91 2.63 -1.93 4.48
C VAL A 91 1.93 -2.32 5.78
N LEU A 92 2.43 -1.81 6.91
CA LEU A 92 1.79 -1.87 8.23
C LEU A 92 1.42 -0.45 8.65
N PRO A 93 0.17 0.01 8.45
CA PRO A 93 -0.26 1.34 8.85
C PRO A 93 -0.48 1.44 10.38
N HIS A 94 -0.63 2.64 10.93
CA HIS A 94 -0.82 2.87 12.37
C HIS A 94 0.27 2.18 13.22
N PHE A 95 1.51 2.21 12.72
CA PHE A 95 2.59 1.38 13.24
C PHE A 95 2.98 1.75 14.68
N ASP A 96 2.89 3.03 15.04
CA ASP A 96 3.03 3.54 16.40
C ASP A 96 2.02 2.95 17.39
N ARG A 97 0.83 2.55 16.91
CA ARG A 97 -0.15 1.84 17.72
C ARG A 97 0.17 0.37 17.81
N TYR A 98 0.47 -0.30 16.69
CA TYR A 98 0.79 -1.73 16.69
C TYR A 98 1.98 -2.06 17.58
N THR A 99 3.03 -1.26 17.54
CA THR A 99 4.25 -1.47 18.32
C THR A 99 4.07 -1.30 19.83
N LYS A 100 2.96 -0.69 20.28
CA LYS A 100 2.59 -0.65 21.71
C LYS A 100 2.07 -1.99 22.24
N TRP A 101 1.53 -2.84 21.35
CA TRP A 101 0.87 -4.10 21.73
C TRP A 101 1.56 -5.34 21.15
N MET A 102 2.37 -5.17 20.10
CA MET A 102 3.14 -6.24 19.46
C MET A 102 4.65 -5.99 19.58
N PRO A 103 5.39 -6.85 20.29
CA PRO A 103 6.84 -6.82 20.30
C PRO A 103 7.43 -7.04 18.91
N ASP A 104 8.61 -6.48 18.65
CA ASP A 104 9.28 -6.59 17.34
C ASP A 104 9.46 -8.04 16.85
N PHE A 105 9.72 -8.98 17.77
CA PHE A 105 9.87 -10.39 17.41
C PHE A 105 8.60 -11.00 16.81
N ALA A 106 7.41 -10.48 17.15
CA ALA A 106 6.14 -10.96 16.64
C ALA A 106 5.90 -10.54 15.18
N MET A 107 6.62 -9.54 14.69
CA MET A 107 6.57 -9.09 13.29
C MET A 107 7.55 -9.84 12.38
N ARG A 108 8.57 -10.50 12.95
CA ARG A 108 9.58 -11.27 12.19
C ARG A 108 8.99 -12.30 11.23
N PRO A 109 7.93 -13.06 11.57
CA PRO A 109 7.33 -14.03 10.64
C PRO A 109 6.70 -13.39 9.39
N LEU A 110 6.46 -12.08 9.40
CA LEU A 110 5.94 -11.35 8.23
C LEU A 110 7.06 -10.95 7.25
N VAL A 111 8.33 -11.03 7.68
CA VAL A 111 9.50 -10.66 6.88
C VAL A 111 9.78 -11.80 5.92
N THR A 112 9.91 -11.48 4.64
CA THR A 112 10.26 -12.45 3.60
C THR A 112 11.36 -11.86 2.73
N ASP A 113 12.14 -12.72 2.09
CA ASP A 113 13.30 -12.30 1.29
C ASP A 113 12.90 -11.48 0.05
N ASP A 114 11.67 -11.66 -0.42
CA ASP A 114 11.10 -11.03 -1.61
C ASP A 114 10.39 -9.70 -1.34
N ALA A 115 10.16 -9.32 -0.07
CA ALA A 115 9.40 -8.11 0.25
C ALA A 115 9.86 -7.41 1.54
N LYS A 116 9.95 -6.08 1.48
CA LYS A 116 10.27 -5.23 2.63
C LYS A 116 8.99 -4.90 3.41
N ILE A 117 9.01 -5.05 4.74
CA ILE A 117 7.93 -4.55 5.58
C ILE A 117 8.15 -3.06 5.85
N ILE A 118 7.13 -2.25 5.55
CA ILE A 118 7.12 -0.81 5.75
C ILE A 118 6.06 -0.45 6.78
N GLY A 119 6.50 -0.12 7.99
CA GLY A 119 5.65 0.45 9.04
C GLY A 119 5.46 1.95 8.83
N ILE A 120 4.22 2.42 8.83
CA ILE A 120 3.91 3.86 8.70
C ILE A 120 3.11 4.28 9.94
N ASP A 121 3.66 5.19 10.72
CA ASP A 121 2.99 5.76 11.91
C ASP A 121 1.78 6.62 11.52
N GLU A 122 0.88 6.88 12.47
CA GLU A 122 -0.21 7.85 12.28
C GLU A 122 0.31 9.25 11.88
N ASP A 123 -0.51 10.01 11.14
CA ASP A 123 -0.18 11.34 10.59
C ASP A 123 1.14 11.39 9.78
N THR A 124 1.49 10.28 9.13
CA THR A 124 2.70 10.12 8.34
C THR A 124 2.39 9.41 7.02
N ALA A 125 3.08 9.80 5.96
CA ALA A 125 3.00 9.26 4.63
C ALA A 125 4.39 8.83 4.15
N PHE A 126 4.40 7.86 3.23
CA PHE A 126 5.61 7.44 2.53
C PHE A 126 5.41 7.74 1.04
N VAL A 127 6.12 8.76 0.55
CA VAL A 127 5.79 9.45 -0.70
C VAL A 127 6.98 9.38 -1.65
N ALA A 128 6.72 9.18 -2.93
CA ALA A 128 7.68 9.36 -4.00
C ALA A 128 7.07 10.24 -5.10
N GLU A 129 7.92 11.00 -5.77
CA GLU A 129 7.57 11.68 -7.02
C GLU A 129 7.87 10.75 -8.20
N PRO A 130 7.11 10.87 -9.31
CA PRO A 130 7.31 10.03 -10.48
C PRO A 130 8.69 10.27 -11.13
N PHE A 131 9.30 9.18 -11.62
CA PHE A 131 10.53 9.19 -12.41
C PHE A 131 10.34 8.35 -13.68
N ASP A 132 11.16 8.62 -14.71
CA ASP A 132 11.18 7.85 -15.97
C ASP A 132 11.73 6.41 -15.82
N THR A 133 11.88 5.92 -14.59
CA THR A 133 12.40 4.59 -14.29
C THR A 133 11.42 3.84 -13.38
N PRO A 134 11.39 2.50 -13.44
CA PRO A 134 10.54 1.68 -12.57
C PRO A 134 11.04 1.63 -11.12
N VAL A 135 12.00 2.47 -10.73
CA VAL A 135 12.55 2.58 -9.38
C VAL A 135 12.36 4.01 -8.89
N TRP A 136 11.49 4.19 -7.91
CA TRP A 136 11.17 5.51 -7.36
C TRP A 136 11.76 5.67 -5.96
N SER A 137 12.18 6.89 -5.64
CA SER A 137 12.82 7.21 -4.36
C SER A 137 11.79 7.71 -3.36
N PHE A 138 11.39 6.85 -2.42
CA PHE A 138 10.36 7.15 -1.42
C PHE A 138 10.95 7.80 -0.16
N ARG A 139 10.23 8.75 0.41
CA ARG A 139 10.60 9.51 1.61
C ARG A 139 9.47 9.56 2.61
N ALA A 140 9.83 9.53 3.90
CA ALA A 140 8.88 9.77 4.98
C ALA A 140 8.48 11.26 5.00
N MET A 141 7.19 11.53 5.08
CA MET A 141 6.63 12.89 5.21
C MET A 141 5.53 12.89 6.25
N GLY A 142 5.50 13.88 7.14
CA GLY A 142 4.45 14.03 8.15
C GLY A 142 5.00 14.25 9.55
N ARG A 143 4.19 13.92 10.57
CA ARG A 143 4.49 14.25 11.97
C ARG A 143 5.34 13.22 12.68
N GLN A 144 5.31 11.96 12.22
CA GLN A 144 6.01 10.85 12.87
C GLN A 144 7.00 10.18 11.90
N SER A 145 7.03 8.85 11.83
CA SER A 145 8.09 8.13 11.13
C SER A 145 7.57 7.01 10.24
N VAL A 146 8.41 6.68 9.25
CA VAL A 146 8.32 5.45 8.49
C VAL A 146 9.43 4.52 8.97
N TRP A 147 9.13 3.24 9.04
CA TRP A 147 9.99 2.19 9.57
C TRP A 147 10.14 1.09 8.53
N ARG A 148 11.35 0.55 8.40
CA ARG A 148 11.60 -0.72 7.71
C ARG A 148 11.78 -1.79 8.77
N VAL A 149 11.00 -2.87 8.70
CA VAL A 149 11.15 -4.02 9.62
C VAL A 149 11.94 -5.11 8.91
N GLU A 150 12.99 -5.59 9.59
CA GLU A 150 13.85 -6.67 9.14
C GLU A 150 13.80 -7.83 10.15
N SER A 151 14.49 -8.93 9.83
CA SER A 151 14.51 -10.13 10.67
C SER A 151 15.17 -9.90 12.04
N ASP A 152 16.07 -8.93 12.16
CA ASP A 152 16.76 -8.59 13.40
C ASP A 152 15.97 -7.56 14.23
N ARG A 153 15.65 -6.41 13.64
CA ARG A 153 15.00 -5.25 14.29
C ARG A 153 14.29 -4.36 13.26
N ARG A 154 13.71 -3.27 13.75
CA ARG A 154 13.17 -2.19 12.92
C ARG A 154 14.14 -1.01 12.81
N TYR A 155 14.12 -0.38 11.65
CA TYR A 155 14.97 0.76 11.28
C TYR A 155 14.09 1.93 10.88
N ARG A 156 14.34 3.11 11.45
CA ARG A 156 13.68 4.33 10.98
C ARG A 156 14.21 4.69 9.59
N VAL A 157 13.31 5.00 8.66
CA VAL A 157 13.65 5.47 7.31
C VAL A 157 13.97 6.96 7.37
N ASN A 158 15.25 7.29 7.60
CA ASN A 158 15.75 8.68 7.68
C ASN A 158 16.31 9.19 6.34
N SER A 159 16.55 8.29 5.39
CA SER A 159 17.03 8.59 4.05
C SER A 159 16.04 8.05 3.03
N PRO A 160 16.02 8.58 1.80
CA PRO A 160 15.18 8.05 0.74
C PRO A 160 15.45 6.57 0.51
N MET A 161 14.41 5.83 0.18
CA MET A 161 14.51 4.41 -0.13
C MET A 161 13.99 4.15 -1.52
N ASP A 162 14.85 3.56 -2.34
CA ASP A 162 14.52 3.22 -3.70
C ASP A 162 13.71 1.92 -3.73
N LEU A 163 12.53 1.98 -4.33
CA LEU A 163 11.59 0.88 -4.43
C LEU A 163 11.11 0.74 -5.86
N ARG A 164 10.90 -0.51 -6.27
CA ARG A 164 10.28 -0.81 -7.55
C ARG A 164 8.82 -0.36 -7.54
N VAL A 165 8.42 0.30 -8.63
CA VAL A 165 7.05 0.72 -8.89
C VAL A 165 6.63 0.13 -10.22
N ASN A 166 5.44 -0.48 -10.28
CA ASN A 166 4.88 -0.99 -11.52
C ASN A 166 4.23 0.17 -12.29
N CYS A 167 5.02 1.14 -12.78
CA CYS A 167 4.60 2.29 -13.59
C CYS A 167 4.75 2.05 -15.10
#